data_AF-A0A8J7G1W9-F1
#
_entry.id   AF-A0A8J7G1W9-F1
#
_cell.length_a   1.000
_cell.length_b   1.000
_cell.length_c   1.000
_cell.angle_alpha   90.00
_cell.angle_beta   90.00
_cell.angle_gamma   90.00
#
_symmetry.space_group_name_H-M   'P 1'
#
loop_
_entity.id
_entity.type
_entity.pdbx_description
1 polymer ?
#
loop_
_entity_poly.entity_id
_entity_poly.type
_entity_poly.pdbx_seq_one_letter_code
_entity_poly.pdbx_strand_id
1 'polypeptide(L)'
;MLKQIQLSLGLAALIGAGSLASPHATAQISSEEFQMGRAREACATQAQQQLLTVNNVVSTTPVTGSGGRMIGSEVILNVSRGGETYDVRCSFDNATRTATIASIPSTGSGSGTTASRPASGTFQGRGVAHGATFTRGRTANVALTIEGDNFGLELAEPAPTGARVQYRGVIMRRSDDAANSFTLRTRVRSFNSSGNLRVLNTTTGTCQIEVFDARVISSNCNTATSDSSTRFLGLEQF
;
A
#
# COMPACT_ATOMS: atom_id res chain seq x y z
N MET A 1 -91.84 14.52 -19.87
CA MET A 1 -92.30 13.35 -19.09
C MET A 1 -91.18 12.32 -19.06
N LEU A 2 -90.96 11.70 -17.89
CA LEU A 2 -89.95 10.70 -17.46
C LEU A 2 -88.81 11.29 -16.61
N LYS A 3 -88.99 11.44 -15.29
CA LYS A 3 -88.95 10.49 -14.14
C LYS A 3 -87.53 10.31 -13.58
N GLN A 4 -87.30 10.94 -12.42
CA GLN A 4 -86.20 10.71 -11.50
C GLN A 4 -86.07 9.22 -11.14
N ILE A 5 -84.84 8.72 -11.07
CA ILE A 5 -84.47 7.58 -10.22
C ILE A 5 -83.29 8.05 -9.36
N GLN A 6 -83.57 8.22 -8.07
CA GLN A 6 -82.54 8.25 -7.04
C GLN A 6 -82.16 6.81 -6.70
N LEU A 7 -80.87 6.52 -6.66
CA LEU A 7 -80.35 5.39 -5.90
C LEU A 7 -79.21 5.89 -5.01
N SER A 8 -79.50 5.89 -3.71
CA SER A 8 -78.55 6.02 -2.63
C SER A 8 -78.19 4.62 -2.10
N LEU A 9 -76.90 4.29 -2.16
CA LEU A 9 -76.21 3.33 -1.29
C LEU A 9 -74.88 4.05 -0.94
N GLY A 10 -74.42 4.22 0.30
CA GLY A 10 -74.67 3.46 1.51
C GLY A 10 -73.36 2.78 1.93
N LEU A 11 -72.82 3.19 3.10
CA LEU A 11 -71.72 2.57 3.88
C LEU A 11 -70.30 2.63 3.26
N ALA A 12 -69.19 2.66 4.01
CA ALA A 12 -68.84 2.94 5.39
C ALA A 12 -67.30 2.85 5.49
N ALA A 13 -66.75 3.44 6.56
CA ALA A 13 -65.56 2.98 7.27
C ALA A 13 -64.15 3.30 6.75
N LEU A 14 -63.45 4.05 7.61
CA LEU A 14 -62.05 3.91 8.06
C LEU A 14 -60.92 3.90 7.02
N ILE A 15 -59.95 4.81 7.20
CA ILE A 15 -58.58 4.49 7.66
C ILE A 15 -57.98 5.79 8.22
N GLY A 16 -57.58 5.76 9.49
CA GLY A 16 -56.80 6.81 10.11
C GLY A 16 -55.39 6.84 9.50
N ALA A 17 -55.04 7.96 8.87
CA ALA A 17 -53.66 8.25 8.47
C ALA A 17 -52.86 8.65 9.72
N GLY A 18 -52.42 7.64 10.48
CA GLY A 18 -51.33 7.81 11.43
C GLY A 18 -50.03 7.97 10.65
N SER A 19 -49.63 9.22 10.38
CA SER A 19 -48.33 9.55 9.82
C SER A 19 -47.24 9.22 10.84
N LEU A 20 -46.79 7.97 10.86
CA LEU A 20 -45.54 7.58 11.49
C LEU A 20 -44.41 8.22 10.67
N ALA A 21 -44.02 9.43 11.07
CA ALA A 21 -42.80 10.07 10.62
C ALA A 21 -41.63 9.15 10.99
N SER A 22 -41.21 8.34 10.03
CA SER A 22 -40.00 7.55 10.15
C SER A 22 -38.83 8.52 10.23
N PRO A 23 -37.98 8.48 11.26
CA PRO A 23 -36.78 9.30 11.29
C PRO A 23 -35.92 8.86 10.10
N HIS A 24 -35.84 9.70 9.08
CA HIS A 24 -34.88 9.56 8.00
C HIS A 24 -33.49 9.74 8.61
N ALA A 25 -32.87 8.62 8.99
CA ALA A 25 -31.45 8.57 9.28
C ALA A 25 -30.72 8.87 7.97
N THR A 26 -30.32 10.14 7.79
CA THR A 26 -29.39 10.52 6.75
C THR A 26 -28.06 9.88 7.11
N ALA A 27 -27.71 8.79 6.42
CA ALA A 27 -26.37 8.23 6.49
C ALA A 27 -25.40 9.32 6.03
N GLN A 28 -24.73 9.98 6.98
CA GLN A 28 -23.71 10.98 6.70
C GLN A 28 -22.48 10.26 6.17
N ILE A 29 -22.42 10.09 4.85
CA ILE A 29 -21.21 9.60 4.18
C ILE A 29 -20.11 10.63 4.43
N SER A 30 -18.97 10.17 4.97
CA SER A 30 -17.83 11.04 5.20
C SER A 30 -17.30 11.60 3.88
N SER A 31 -16.73 12.81 3.90
CA SER A 31 -16.12 13.39 2.71
C SER A 31 -15.04 12.48 2.12
N GLU A 32 -14.27 11.79 2.96
CA GLU A 32 -13.25 10.83 2.56
C GLU A 32 -13.82 9.64 1.81
N GLU A 33 -14.90 9.05 2.31
CA GLU A 33 -15.57 7.92 1.67
C GLU A 33 -16.15 8.31 0.29
N PHE A 34 -16.68 9.52 0.17
CA PHE A 34 -17.10 10.07 -1.12
C PHE A 34 -15.93 10.24 -2.10
N GLN A 35 -14.76 10.72 -1.63
CA GLN A 35 -13.58 10.84 -2.49
C GLN A 35 -13.05 9.47 -2.94
N MET A 36 -13.01 8.50 -2.03
CA MET A 36 -12.62 7.12 -2.37
C MET A 36 -13.58 6.49 -3.37
N GLY A 37 -14.89 6.77 -3.28
CA GLY A 37 -15.89 6.33 -4.26
C GLY A 37 -15.58 6.82 -5.68
N ARG A 38 -15.24 8.11 -5.83
CA ARG A 38 -14.85 8.67 -7.13
C ARG A 38 -13.57 8.06 -7.68
N ALA A 39 -12.59 7.78 -6.82
CA ALA A 39 -11.35 7.14 -7.23
C ALA A 39 -11.61 5.74 -7.79
N ARG A 40 -12.46 4.94 -7.13
CA ARG A 40 -12.86 3.61 -7.61
C ARG A 40 -13.52 3.66 -8.97
N GLU A 41 -14.46 4.58 -9.15
CA GLU A 41 -15.17 4.78 -10.42
C GLU A 41 -14.20 5.18 -11.54
N ALA A 42 -13.38 6.22 -11.32
CA ALA A 42 -12.42 6.70 -12.31
C ALA A 42 -11.41 5.61 -12.71
N CYS A 43 -10.93 4.83 -11.74
CA CYS A 43 -10.02 3.72 -11.98
C CYS A 43 -10.68 2.58 -12.74
N ALA A 44 -11.94 2.25 -12.46
CA ALA A 44 -12.69 1.26 -13.21
C ALA A 44 -12.90 1.69 -14.68
N THR A 45 -13.25 2.97 -14.90
CA THR A 45 -13.35 3.55 -16.25
C THR A 45 -12.01 3.49 -16.98
N GLN A 46 -10.91 3.86 -16.32
CA GLN A 46 -9.57 3.79 -16.91
C GLN A 46 -9.20 2.34 -17.30
N ALA A 47 -9.55 1.35 -16.47
CA ALA A 47 -9.31 -0.06 -16.77
C ALA A 47 -10.09 -0.50 -18.02
N GLN A 48 -11.36 -0.12 -18.12
CA GLN A 48 -12.20 -0.41 -19.28
C GLN A 48 -11.68 0.24 -20.57
N GLN A 49 -11.18 1.48 -20.50
CA GLN A 49 -10.54 2.16 -21.64
C GLN A 49 -9.30 1.41 -22.13
N GLN A 50 -8.61 0.70 -21.23
CA GLN A 50 -7.49 -0.17 -21.58
C GLN A 50 -7.94 -1.59 -21.97
N LEU A 51 -9.22 -1.86 -22.24
CA LEU A 51 -9.72 -3.22 -22.56
C LEU A 51 -9.43 -4.23 -21.44
N LEU A 52 -9.61 -3.81 -20.18
CA LEU A 52 -9.60 -4.67 -19.01
C LEU A 52 -11.04 -4.83 -18.49
N THR A 53 -11.41 -6.05 -18.13
CA THR A 53 -12.69 -6.32 -17.45
C THR A 53 -12.47 -6.25 -15.94
N VAL A 54 -13.11 -5.31 -15.26
CA VAL A 54 -13.00 -5.17 -13.79
C VAL A 54 -13.90 -6.20 -13.11
N ASN A 55 -13.31 -7.11 -12.33
CA ASN A 55 -14.06 -8.11 -11.57
C ASN A 55 -14.52 -7.53 -10.23
N ASN A 56 -13.59 -6.94 -9.47
CA ASN A 56 -13.87 -6.26 -8.20
C ASN A 56 -12.77 -5.26 -7.82
N VAL A 57 -13.10 -4.35 -6.90
CA VAL A 57 -12.13 -3.52 -6.21
C VAL A 57 -11.57 -4.31 -5.03
N VAL A 58 -10.25 -4.51 -5.00
CA VAL A 58 -9.55 -5.25 -3.95
C VAL A 58 -9.25 -4.34 -2.75
N SER A 59 -8.74 -3.14 -3.01
CA SER A 59 -8.46 -2.16 -1.96
C SER A 59 -8.55 -0.73 -2.48
N THR A 60 -8.75 0.20 -1.57
CA THR A 60 -8.68 1.64 -1.83
C THR A 60 -7.99 2.30 -0.66
N THR A 61 -6.86 2.94 -0.91
CA THR A 61 -6.04 3.57 0.12
C THR A 61 -5.93 5.07 -0.18
N PRO A 62 -6.26 5.95 0.78
CA PRO A 62 -6.12 7.38 0.56
C PRO A 62 -4.64 7.75 0.47
N VAL A 63 -4.30 8.66 -0.46
CA VAL A 63 -2.97 9.26 -0.56
C VAL A 63 -3.04 10.64 0.07
N THR A 64 -2.24 10.84 1.13
CA THR A 64 -2.22 12.06 1.93
C THR A 64 -0.96 12.85 1.62
N GLY A 65 -1.11 14.14 1.30
CA GLY A 65 0.03 15.03 1.05
C GLY A 65 0.63 15.61 2.34
N SER A 66 1.67 16.43 2.20
CA SER A 66 2.41 17.05 3.30
C SER A 66 1.58 17.88 4.30
N GLY A 67 0.35 18.27 3.94
CA GLY A 67 -0.59 18.99 4.81
C GLY A 67 -1.62 18.11 5.52
N GLY A 68 -1.48 16.79 5.53
CA GLY A 68 -2.47 15.87 6.11
C GLY A 68 -3.79 15.81 5.33
N ARG A 69 -3.84 16.42 4.15
CA ARG A 69 -5.01 16.42 3.25
C ARG A 69 -4.89 15.30 2.24
N MET A 70 -6.01 14.63 1.97
CA MET A 70 -6.11 13.66 0.89
C MET A 70 -5.89 14.37 -0.46
N ILE A 71 -4.80 14.03 -1.14
CA ILE A 71 -4.45 14.55 -2.47
C ILE A 71 -4.84 13.57 -3.59
N GLY A 72 -5.16 12.33 -3.22
CA GLY A 72 -5.56 11.30 -4.17
C GLY A 72 -5.96 10.01 -3.49
N SER A 73 -6.04 8.95 -4.28
CA SER A 73 -6.27 7.60 -3.76
C SER A 73 -5.61 6.59 -4.68
N GLU A 74 -5.16 5.50 -4.10
CA GLU A 74 -4.72 4.33 -4.84
C GLU A 74 -5.78 3.25 -4.76
N VAL A 75 -6.12 2.69 -5.92
CA VAL A 75 -7.13 1.66 -6.06
C VAL A 75 -6.47 0.42 -6.65
N ILE A 76 -6.59 -0.71 -5.96
CA ILE A 76 -6.21 -2.01 -6.50
C ILE A 76 -7.47 -2.65 -7.09
N LEU A 77 -7.44 -2.93 -8.38
CA LEU A 77 -8.52 -3.59 -9.10
C LEU A 77 -8.09 -5.01 -9.45
N ASN A 78 -8.95 -5.98 -9.18
CA ASN A 78 -8.82 -7.29 -9.81
C ASN A 78 -9.47 -7.19 -11.18
N VAL A 79 -8.69 -7.44 -12.22
CA VAL A 79 -9.13 -7.32 -13.61
C VAL A 79 -8.89 -8.61 -14.37
N SER A 80 -9.55 -8.76 -15.51
CA SER A 80 -9.29 -9.84 -16.46
C SER A 80 -9.05 -9.33 -17.88
N ARG A 81 -8.17 -10.01 -18.60
CA ARG A 81 -7.93 -9.82 -20.04
C ARG A 81 -7.53 -11.16 -20.65
N GLY A 82 -8.20 -11.55 -21.75
CA GLY A 82 -7.87 -12.80 -22.45
C GLY A 82 -8.04 -14.07 -21.61
N GLY A 83 -8.90 -14.05 -20.59
CA GLY A 83 -9.14 -15.18 -19.68
C GLY A 83 -8.18 -15.27 -18.49
N GLU A 84 -7.15 -14.42 -18.42
CA GLU A 84 -6.27 -14.32 -17.26
C GLU A 84 -6.76 -13.23 -16.31
N THR A 85 -6.72 -13.50 -15.00
CA THR A 85 -7.03 -12.53 -13.93
C THR A 85 -5.76 -12.08 -13.23
N TYR A 86 -5.66 -10.78 -12.97
CA TYR A 86 -4.54 -10.19 -12.23
C TYR A 86 -4.94 -8.88 -11.57
N ASP A 87 -4.15 -8.43 -10.60
CA ASP A 87 -4.39 -7.17 -9.91
C ASP A 87 -3.64 -6.04 -10.60
N VAL A 88 -4.31 -4.90 -10.81
CA VAL A 88 -3.72 -3.67 -11.33
C VAL A 88 -3.87 -2.56 -10.33
N ARG A 89 -2.83 -1.72 -10.22
CA ARG A 89 -2.85 -0.52 -9.39
C ARG A 89 -3.18 0.69 -10.24
N CYS A 90 -4.19 1.43 -9.79
CA CYS A 90 -4.59 2.68 -10.35
C CYS A 90 -4.36 3.81 -9.34
N SER A 91 -3.61 4.82 -9.74
CA SER A 91 -3.46 6.07 -8.99
C SER A 91 -4.50 7.08 -9.47
N PHE A 92 -5.28 7.63 -8.56
CA PHE A 92 -6.23 8.70 -8.81
C PHE A 92 -5.77 10.00 -8.14
N ASP A 93 -5.61 11.06 -8.91
CA ASP A 93 -5.26 12.40 -8.42
C ASP A 93 -6.53 13.24 -8.25
N ASN A 94 -6.79 13.74 -7.02
CA ASN A 94 -8.01 14.50 -6.73
C ASN A 94 -8.03 15.90 -7.37
N ALA A 95 -6.87 16.51 -7.59
CA ALA A 95 -6.77 17.87 -8.12
C ALA A 95 -7.07 17.91 -9.62
N THR A 96 -6.48 16.98 -10.37
CA THR A 96 -6.63 16.83 -11.82
C THR A 96 -7.79 15.90 -12.20
N ARG A 97 -8.35 15.16 -11.24
CA ARG A 97 -9.38 14.13 -11.45
C ARG A 97 -8.98 13.07 -12.47
N THR A 98 -7.69 12.78 -12.55
CA THR A 98 -7.15 11.84 -13.53
C THR A 98 -6.81 10.51 -12.85
N ALA A 99 -7.26 9.42 -13.47
CA ALA A 99 -6.91 8.05 -13.09
C ALA A 99 -5.84 7.52 -14.04
N THR A 100 -4.77 6.95 -13.48
CA THR A 100 -3.69 6.34 -14.26
C THR A 100 -3.43 4.93 -13.76
N ILE A 101 -3.46 3.94 -14.65
CA ILE A 101 -3.10 2.55 -14.33
C ILE A 101 -1.62 2.38 -14.63
N ALA A 102 -0.83 2.06 -13.61
CA ALA A 102 0.58 1.76 -13.78
C ALA A 102 0.74 0.37 -14.42
N SER A 103 1.56 0.31 -15.47
CA SER A 103 1.94 -0.83 -16.31
C SER A 103 1.29 -2.17 -15.96
N ILE A 104 0.38 -2.61 -16.82
CA ILE A 104 -0.15 -3.97 -16.85
C ILE A 104 1.04 -4.92 -17.07
N PRO A 105 1.28 -5.94 -16.22
CA PRO A 105 2.26 -6.97 -16.56
C PRO A 105 1.88 -7.56 -17.91
N SER A 106 2.76 -7.40 -18.92
CA SER A 106 2.52 -7.99 -20.23
C SER A 106 2.37 -9.49 -20.03
N THR A 107 1.20 -10.03 -20.37
CA THR A 107 0.84 -11.44 -20.25
C THR A 107 1.76 -12.28 -21.12
N GLY A 108 2.93 -12.62 -20.57
CA GLY A 108 3.86 -13.62 -21.04
C GLY A 108 3.72 -14.84 -20.15
N SER A 109 2.72 -15.66 -20.47
CA SER A 109 2.63 -17.12 -20.28
C SER A 109 3.44 -17.73 -19.13
N GLY A 110 2.75 -18.19 -18.07
CA GLY A 110 3.35 -19.15 -17.14
C GLY A 110 2.73 -19.17 -15.76
N SER A 111 1.62 -19.90 -15.62
CA SER A 111 1.12 -20.39 -14.33
C SER A 111 2.24 -21.11 -13.58
N GLY A 112 2.66 -20.50 -12.47
CA GLY A 112 3.61 -21.07 -11.54
C GLY A 112 3.80 -20.10 -10.39
N THR A 113 3.42 -20.50 -9.19
CA THR A 113 3.79 -19.90 -7.90
C THR A 113 5.31 -20.03 -7.65
N THR A 114 6.13 -19.76 -8.66
CA THR A 114 7.54 -19.46 -8.47
C THR A 114 7.61 -18.11 -7.78
N ALA A 115 8.03 -18.12 -6.52
CA ALA A 115 8.46 -16.93 -5.81
C ALA A 115 9.28 -16.07 -6.80
N SER A 116 8.73 -14.92 -7.19
CA SER A 116 9.38 -13.94 -8.06
C SER A 116 10.79 -13.75 -7.52
N ARG A 117 11.78 -14.32 -8.24
CA ARG A 117 13.17 -14.27 -7.79
C ARG A 117 13.52 -12.79 -7.71
N PRO A 118 13.97 -12.29 -6.56
CA PRO A 118 14.22 -10.87 -6.42
C PRO A 118 15.25 -10.47 -7.48
N ALA A 119 14.88 -9.52 -8.35
CA ALA A 119 15.80 -8.99 -9.35
C ALA A 119 17.02 -8.43 -8.61
N SER A 120 18.23 -8.88 -8.99
CA SER A 120 19.47 -8.34 -8.46
C SER A 120 19.51 -6.84 -8.69
N GLY A 121 19.97 -6.07 -7.71
CA GLY A 121 19.93 -4.62 -7.80
C GLY A 121 20.47 -3.92 -6.57
N THR A 122 20.74 -2.63 -6.73
CA THR A 122 21.15 -1.73 -5.65
C THR A 122 20.11 -0.63 -5.49
N PHE A 123 19.68 -0.42 -4.25
CA PHE A 123 18.66 0.56 -3.89
C PHE A 123 19.23 1.48 -2.83
N GLN A 124 18.91 2.77 -2.91
CA GLN A 124 19.49 3.77 -2.01
C GLN A 124 18.39 4.66 -1.44
N GLY A 125 18.59 5.14 -0.22
CA GLY A 125 17.65 6.06 0.40
C GLY A 125 18.36 6.99 1.38
N ARG A 126 17.65 8.04 1.75
CA ARG A 126 18.05 8.93 2.84
C ARG A 126 16.88 9.09 3.79
N GLY A 127 17.15 9.03 5.08
CA GLY A 127 16.12 8.86 6.09
C GLY A 127 16.58 9.20 7.49
N VAL A 128 15.72 8.85 8.44
CA VAL A 128 16.02 8.83 9.86
C VAL A 128 16.13 7.38 10.31
N ALA A 129 17.30 6.99 10.83
CA ALA A 129 17.51 5.70 11.46
C ALA A 129 17.34 5.80 12.98
N HIS A 130 16.68 4.82 13.56
CA HIS A 130 16.52 4.61 15.00
C HIS A 130 17.10 3.25 15.38
N GLY A 131 17.64 3.13 16.59
CA GLY A 131 18.15 1.88 17.12
C GLY A 131 19.23 2.11 18.16
N ALA A 132 19.83 1.05 18.67
CA ALA A 132 20.87 1.18 19.70
C ALA A 132 22.09 1.97 19.19
N THR A 133 22.48 1.78 17.93
CA THR A 133 23.57 2.56 17.31
C THR A 133 23.10 3.96 16.86
N PHE A 134 21.82 4.13 16.51
CA PHE A 134 21.24 5.40 16.07
C PHE A 134 20.33 5.99 17.15
N THR A 135 20.93 6.43 18.26
CA THR A 135 20.19 6.99 19.39
C THR A 135 19.46 8.26 19.00
N ARG A 136 18.19 8.40 19.41
CA ARG A 136 17.32 9.59 19.21
C ARG A 136 16.86 9.87 17.78
N GLY A 137 17.03 8.93 16.84
CA GLY A 137 16.69 9.17 15.45
C GLY A 137 17.73 10.06 14.78
N ARG A 138 18.54 9.49 13.89
CA ARG A 138 19.64 10.20 13.24
C ARG A 138 19.52 10.12 11.74
N THR A 139 19.92 11.20 11.06
CA THR A 139 19.98 11.19 9.60
C THR A 139 20.94 10.11 9.14
N ALA A 140 20.44 9.20 8.31
CA ALA A 140 21.23 8.10 7.77
C ALA A 140 20.97 7.98 6.27
N ASN A 141 22.02 7.60 5.54
CA ASN A 141 21.89 7.03 4.22
C ASN A 141 21.67 5.52 4.37
N VAL A 142 20.83 4.95 3.52
CA VAL A 142 20.60 3.50 3.46
C VAL A 142 21.01 2.99 2.08
N ALA A 143 21.64 1.83 2.05
CA ALA A 143 21.97 1.11 0.83
C ALA A 143 21.54 -0.35 0.98
N LEU A 144 20.67 -0.81 0.08
CA LEU A 144 20.27 -2.21 -0.04
C LEU A 144 20.91 -2.78 -1.32
N THR A 145 21.59 -3.91 -1.18
CA THR A 145 22.11 -4.70 -2.30
C THR A 145 21.43 -6.06 -2.29
N ILE A 146 20.94 -6.50 -3.45
CA ILE A 146 20.34 -7.81 -3.65
C ILE A 146 21.18 -8.57 -4.69
N GLU A 147 21.62 -9.77 -4.32
CA GLU A 147 22.42 -10.64 -5.19
C GLU A 147 21.91 -12.09 -5.09
N GLY A 148 21.09 -12.48 -6.07
CA GLY A 148 20.35 -13.75 -6.00
C GLY A 148 19.44 -13.78 -4.78
N ASP A 149 19.58 -14.80 -3.94
CA ASP A 149 18.81 -14.93 -2.69
C ASP A 149 19.46 -14.22 -1.50
N ASN A 150 20.58 -13.54 -1.71
CA ASN A 150 21.28 -12.83 -0.65
C ASN A 150 20.91 -11.35 -0.65
N PHE A 151 20.94 -10.74 0.54
CA PHE A 151 20.81 -9.30 0.69
C PHE A 151 21.91 -8.74 1.59
N GLY A 152 22.27 -7.49 1.35
CA GLY A 152 23.02 -6.64 2.26
C GLY A 152 22.27 -5.32 2.46
N LEU A 153 21.98 -4.96 3.70
CA LEU A 153 21.41 -3.67 4.08
C LEU A 153 22.42 -2.91 4.93
N GLU A 154 22.76 -1.71 4.52
CA GLU A 154 23.66 -0.81 5.24
C GLU A 154 22.94 0.49 5.59
N LEU A 155 23.07 0.93 6.84
CA LEU A 155 22.66 2.23 7.32
C LEU A 155 23.91 2.96 7.81
N ALA A 156 24.14 4.19 7.34
CA ALA A 156 25.29 4.97 7.73
C ALA A 156 24.92 6.45 7.90
N GLU A 157 25.31 7.05 9.03
CA GLU A 157 25.30 8.51 9.18
C GLU A 157 26.29 9.15 8.19
N PRO A 158 26.00 10.34 7.65
CA PRO A 158 26.96 11.12 6.89
C PRO A 158 28.25 11.40 7.72
N ALA A 159 29.40 11.35 7.04
CA ALA A 159 30.75 11.54 7.59
C ALA A 159 30.91 12.79 8.50
N PRO A 160 31.89 12.82 9.45
CA PRO A 160 33.08 11.94 9.52
C PRO A 160 33.10 10.82 10.58
N THR A 161 32.27 10.86 11.64
CA THR A 161 32.25 9.85 12.72
C THR A 161 30.90 9.16 12.85
N GLY A 162 30.22 8.99 11.72
CA GLY A 162 28.84 8.53 11.66
C GLY A 162 28.66 7.10 12.17
N ALA A 163 27.59 6.86 12.94
CA ALA A 163 27.15 5.50 13.23
C ALA A 163 26.93 4.71 11.94
N ARG A 164 27.36 3.45 11.92
CA ARG A 164 27.16 2.53 10.81
C ARG A 164 26.65 1.19 11.32
N VAL A 165 25.66 0.65 10.62
CA VAL A 165 25.12 -0.68 10.85
C VAL A 165 24.99 -1.41 9.52
N GLN A 166 25.36 -2.69 9.48
CA GLN A 166 25.23 -3.54 8.31
C GLN A 166 24.58 -4.88 8.69
N TYR A 167 23.53 -5.24 7.98
CA TYR A 167 22.88 -6.54 8.01
C TYR A 167 23.19 -7.28 6.72
N ARG A 168 23.51 -8.57 6.82
CA ARG A 168 23.56 -9.47 5.66
C ARG A 168 22.86 -10.76 5.96
N GLY A 169 22.28 -11.37 4.94
CA GLY A 169 21.59 -12.64 5.09
C GLY A 169 20.91 -13.07 3.81
N VAL A 170 19.81 -13.80 3.97
CA VAL A 170 19.04 -14.36 2.85
C VAL A 170 17.63 -13.83 2.80
N ILE A 171 17.12 -13.66 1.58
CA ILE A 171 15.75 -13.27 1.29
C ILE A 171 14.88 -14.52 1.45
N MET A 172 13.90 -14.45 2.36
CA MET A 172 12.95 -15.55 2.57
C MET A 172 11.72 -15.40 1.68
N ARG A 173 11.29 -14.15 1.48
CA ARG A 173 10.11 -13.83 0.68
C ARG A 173 10.25 -12.43 0.12
N ARG A 174 9.91 -12.29 -1.16
CA ARG A 174 9.62 -11.02 -1.82
C ARG A 174 8.12 -10.94 -2.07
N SER A 175 7.54 -9.79 -1.79
CA SER A 175 6.16 -9.45 -2.10
C SER A 175 6.19 -8.19 -2.93
N ASP A 176 5.78 -8.26 -4.20
CA ASP A 176 5.64 -7.08 -5.04
C ASP A 176 4.28 -6.45 -4.72
N ASP A 177 4.26 -5.57 -3.70
CA ASP A 177 3.02 -5.04 -3.14
C ASP A 177 2.37 -3.98 -4.04
N ALA A 178 3.16 -3.35 -4.91
CA ALA A 178 2.68 -2.31 -5.82
C ALA A 178 3.62 -2.10 -7.02
N ALA A 179 3.17 -1.32 -8.01
CA ALA A 179 4.01 -0.94 -9.14
C ALA A 179 5.27 -0.23 -8.65
N ASN A 180 6.44 -0.71 -9.09
CA ASN A 180 7.76 -0.27 -8.67
C ASN A 180 8.02 -0.42 -7.16
N SER A 181 7.21 -1.14 -6.41
CA SER A 181 7.46 -1.37 -4.99
C SER A 181 7.50 -2.85 -4.65
N PHE A 182 8.31 -3.18 -3.65
CA PHE A 182 8.33 -4.51 -3.11
C PHE A 182 8.74 -4.49 -1.65
N THR A 183 8.21 -5.45 -0.90
CA THR A 183 8.65 -5.77 0.45
C THR A 183 9.49 -7.02 0.44
N LEU A 184 10.67 -6.94 1.05
CA LEU A 184 11.50 -8.10 1.37
C LEU A 184 11.29 -8.50 2.81
N ARG A 185 11.02 -9.79 3.03
CA ARG A 185 11.21 -10.44 4.33
C ARG A 185 12.45 -11.30 4.26
N THR A 186 13.37 -11.05 5.18
CA THR A 186 14.71 -11.64 5.14
C THR A 186 15.07 -12.28 6.48
N ARG A 187 16.02 -13.21 6.45
CA ARG A 187 16.68 -13.78 7.61
C ARG A 187 18.11 -13.24 7.67
N VAL A 188 18.42 -12.50 8.73
CA VAL A 188 19.77 -12.00 9.01
C VAL A 188 20.65 -13.19 9.40
N ARG A 189 21.87 -13.22 8.86
CA ARG A 189 22.93 -14.19 9.20
C ARG A 189 24.13 -13.51 9.86
N SER A 190 24.44 -12.30 9.40
CA SER A 190 25.51 -11.50 9.99
C SER A 190 25.06 -10.07 10.27
N PHE A 191 25.53 -9.55 11.40
CA PHE A 191 25.33 -8.17 11.83
C PHE A 191 26.67 -7.54 12.20
N ASN A 192 26.88 -6.30 11.76
CA ASN A 192 28.03 -5.49 12.13
C ASN A 192 27.55 -4.07 12.49
N SER A 193 28.06 -3.52 13.58
CA SER A 193 27.77 -2.15 14.02
C SER A 193 29.03 -1.46 14.53
N SER A 194 29.18 -0.17 14.17
CA SER A 194 30.26 0.68 14.67
C SER A 194 30.17 0.94 16.18
N GLY A 195 28.99 0.79 16.79
CA GLY A 195 28.80 1.00 18.22
C GLY A 195 29.39 -0.11 19.08
N ASN A 196 29.49 -1.33 18.54
CA ASN A 196 29.92 -2.51 19.30
C ASN A 196 31.10 -3.27 18.67
N LEU A 197 31.63 -2.83 17.52
CA LEU A 197 32.77 -3.41 16.77
C LEU A 197 32.78 -4.95 16.65
N ARG A 198 31.62 -5.58 16.82
CA ARG A 198 31.48 -7.03 16.93
C ARG A 198 30.73 -7.51 15.70
N VAL A 199 31.46 -8.23 14.85
CA VAL A 199 30.84 -9.02 13.79
C VAL A 199 30.24 -10.27 14.44
N LEU A 200 28.93 -10.38 14.38
CA LEU A 200 28.23 -11.58 14.84
C LEU A 200 27.89 -12.44 13.63
N ASN A 201 28.57 -13.58 13.47
CA ASN A 201 28.47 -14.46 12.28
C ASN A 201 27.40 -15.57 12.41
N THR A 202 26.69 -15.63 13.53
CA THR A 202 25.69 -16.66 13.84
C THR A 202 24.44 -16.05 14.45
N THR A 203 24.10 -14.84 14.03
CA THR A 203 22.94 -14.14 14.61
C THR A 203 21.69 -14.58 13.91
N THR A 204 20.68 -14.97 14.68
CA THR A 204 19.32 -15.11 14.19
C THR A 204 18.63 -13.76 14.27
N GLY A 205 18.12 -13.29 13.13
CA GLY A 205 17.37 -12.05 13.05
C GLY A 205 16.51 -12.03 11.80
N THR A 206 15.64 -11.03 11.73
CA THR A 206 14.78 -10.80 10.58
C THR A 206 14.83 -9.32 10.20
N CYS A 207 14.75 -9.04 8.90
CA CYS A 207 14.46 -7.70 8.43
C CYS A 207 13.24 -7.72 7.51
N GLN A 208 12.37 -6.74 7.69
CA GLN A 208 11.41 -6.31 6.69
C GLN A 208 11.95 -5.03 6.03
N ILE A 209 12.03 -5.01 4.71
CA ILE A 209 12.58 -3.87 3.94
C ILE A 209 11.59 -3.53 2.85
N GLU A 210 11.18 -2.27 2.80
CA GLU A 210 10.24 -1.76 1.81
C GLU A 210 11.00 -0.86 0.84
N VAL A 211 10.85 -1.19 -0.44
CA VAL A 211 11.46 -0.47 -1.55
C VAL A 211 10.35 0.10 -2.40
N PHE A 212 10.51 1.35 -2.83
CA PHE A 212 9.66 2.02 -3.80
C PHE A 212 10.56 2.68 -4.85
N ASP A 213 10.26 2.40 -6.11
CA ASP A 213 11.09 2.73 -7.27
C ASP A 213 12.50 2.16 -7.13
N ALA A 214 13.53 3.02 -7.04
CA ALA A 214 14.91 2.63 -6.77
C ALA A 214 15.33 2.90 -5.31
N ARG A 215 14.37 3.15 -4.41
CA ARG A 215 14.64 3.71 -3.08
C ARG A 215 14.13 2.84 -1.95
N VAL A 216 14.95 2.69 -0.91
CA VAL A 216 14.49 2.09 0.36
C VAL A 216 13.69 3.16 1.11
N ILE A 217 12.39 2.89 1.31
CA ILE A 217 11.48 3.82 2.01
C ILE A 217 11.31 3.46 3.48
N SER A 218 11.47 2.19 3.83
CA SER A 218 11.46 1.77 5.23
C SER A 218 12.27 0.49 5.43
N SER A 219 12.82 0.31 6.63
CA SER A 219 13.30 -0.99 7.05
C SER A 219 13.09 -1.19 8.53
N ASN A 220 12.76 -2.40 8.95
CA ASN A 220 12.71 -2.81 10.34
C ASN A 220 13.49 -4.10 10.50
N CYS A 221 14.66 -3.99 11.12
CA CYS A 221 15.60 -5.08 11.33
C CYS A 221 15.73 -5.37 12.82
N ASN A 222 15.59 -6.64 13.20
CA ASN A 222 15.81 -7.10 14.55
C ASN A 222 16.69 -8.35 14.55
N THR A 223 17.60 -8.46 15.52
CA THR A 223 18.40 -9.67 15.72
C THR A 223 18.39 -10.04 17.20
N ALA A 224 18.78 -11.27 17.53
CA ALA A 224 18.72 -11.79 18.90
C ALA A 224 19.55 -11.00 19.94
N THR A 225 20.41 -10.08 19.52
CA THR A 225 21.18 -9.22 20.44
C THR A 225 20.46 -7.91 20.73
N SER A 226 20.44 -7.47 21.99
CA SER A 226 19.75 -6.26 22.46
C SER A 226 20.06 -4.99 21.67
N ASP A 227 21.27 -4.89 21.14
CA ASP A 227 21.79 -3.66 20.53
C ASP A 227 21.71 -3.64 19.00
N SER A 228 20.89 -4.53 18.43
CA SER A 228 20.85 -4.78 16.98
C SER A 228 19.52 -4.49 16.32
N SER A 229 18.54 -4.04 17.10
CA SER A 229 17.29 -3.55 16.54
C SER A 229 17.53 -2.19 15.91
N THR A 230 17.28 -2.08 14.60
CA THR A 230 17.26 -0.80 13.91
C THR A 230 16.03 -0.66 13.04
N ARG A 231 15.53 0.57 12.98
CA ARG A 231 14.46 0.98 12.10
C ARG A 231 14.94 2.14 11.24
N PHE A 232 14.68 2.07 9.96
CA PHE A 232 14.89 3.16 9.02
C PHE A 232 13.53 3.68 8.57
N LEU A 233 13.39 5.00 8.59
CA LEU A 233 12.27 5.73 8.02
C LEU A 233 12.85 6.62 6.93
N GLY A 234 12.57 6.30 5.66
CA GLY A 234 12.96 7.14 4.54
C GLY A 234 12.34 8.53 4.69
N LEU A 235 13.07 9.56 4.29
CA LEU A 235 12.46 10.87 4.10
C LEU A 235 11.54 10.75 2.88
N GLU A 236 10.25 11.04 3.08
CA GLU A 236 9.36 11.38 1.98
C GLU A 236 9.96 12.64 1.31
N GLN A 237 10.78 12.44 0.29
CA GLN A 237 11.16 13.52 -0.60
C GLN A 237 9.96 13.76 -1.51
N PHE A 238 9.09 14.68 -1.09
CA PHE A 238 8.13 15.35 -1.96
C PHE A 238 8.85 16.10 -3.08
#